data_AF-A0A378AHZ3-F1
#
_entry.id   AF-A0A378AHZ3-F1
#
_cell.length_a   1.000
_cell.length_b   1.000
_cell.length_c   1.000
_cell.angle_alpha   90.00
_cell.angle_beta   90.00
_cell.angle_gamma   90.00
#
_symmetry.space_group_name_H-M   'P 1'
#
loop_
_entity.id
_entity.type
_entity.pdbx_description
1 polymer ?
#
loop_
_entity_poly.entity_id
_entity_poly.type
_entity_poly.pdbx_seq_one_letter_code
_entity_poly.pdbx_strand_id
1 'polypeptide(L)'
;MLAGVAAESSQQRVAAKQVLSDMTVADIRNNPVIPYEEDCVTRLIQDDVNETAYQRIKHWTISDLREYVLNDEVTSDDIAFVRKGLTSEVVAAVARSAPTPI
;
A
#
# COMPACT_ATOMS: atom_id res chain seq x y z
N MET A 1 4.07 20.11 -14.88
CA MET A 1 3.36 18.92 -14.37
C MET A 1 2.71 18.24 -15.57
N LEU A 2 3.12 17.02 -15.94
CA LEU A 2 2.81 16.46 -17.27
C LEU A 2 1.55 15.56 -17.32
N ALA A 3 0.92 15.24 -16.18
CA ALA A 3 -0.25 14.35 -16.12
C ALA A 3 -1.42 14.89 -15.28
N GLY A 4 -1.33 16.09 -14.71
CA GLY A 4 -2.43 16.69 -13.91
C GLY A 4 -2.78 15.98 -12.58
N VAL A 5 -2.06 14.92 -12.20
CA VAL A 5 -2.36 14.08 -11.02
C VAL A 5 -1.69 14.50 -9.71
N ALA A 6 -0.95 15.61 -9.69
CA ALA A 6 -0.28 16.05 -8.47
C ALA A 6 -1.15 17.03 -7.67
N ALA A 7 -0.97 17.04 -6.35
CA ALA A 7 -1.64 17.98 -5.46
C ALA A 7 -1.29 19.44 -5.82
N GLU A 8 -2.29 20.31 -5.77
CA GLU A 8 -2.21 21.73 -6.12
C GLU A 8 -1.50 22.56 -5.04
N SER A 9 -1.42 22.03 -3.81
CA SER A 9 -0.75 22.69 -2.69
C SER A 9 -0.03 21.70 -1.76
N SER A 10 0.90 22.23 -0.95
CA SER A 10 1.57 21.46 0.10
C SER A 10 0.59 20.96 1.16
N GLN A 11 -0.43 21.78 1.50
CA GLN A 11 -1.48 21.39 2.44
C GLN A 11 -2.30 20.20 1.91
N GLN A 12 -2.70 20.23 0.64
CA GLN A 12 -3.43 19.13 0.02
C GLN A 12 -2.58 17.85 -0.03
N ARG A 13 -1.27 17.98 -0.24
CA ARG A 13 -0.34 16.84 -0.21
C ARG A 13 -0.25 16.20 1.17
N VAL A 14 -0.16 17.01 2.23
CA VAL A 14 -0.12 16.51 3.62
C VAL A 14 -1.45 15.84 3.98
N ALA A 15 -2.58 16.47 3.64
CA ALA A 15 -3.90 15.89 3.84
C ALA A 15 -4.07 14.54 3.11
N ALA A 16 -3.62 14.46 1.85
CA ALA A 16 -3.64 13.21 1.08
C ALA A 16 -2.77 12.12 1.71
N LYS A 17 -1.59 12.47 2.24
CA LYS A 17 -0.74 11.51 2.97
C LYS A 17 -1.38 11.03 4.25
N GLN A 18 -2.09 11.90 4.97
CA GLN A 18 -2.78 11.54 6.21
C GLN A 18 -3.91 10.55 5.91
N VAL A 19 -4.80 10.88 4.96
CA VAL A 19 -5.87 9.97 4.52
C VAL A 19 -5.31 8.64 4.05
N LEU A 20 -4.25 8.64 3.24
CA LEU A 20 -3.59 7.42 2.77
C LEU A 20 -3.01 6.57 3.91
N SER A 21 -2.51 7.20 4.97
CA SER A 21 -1.93 6.50 6.12
C SER A 21 -3.01 5.80 6.97
N ASP A 22 -4.21 6.36 7.01
CA ASP A 22 -5.36 5.84 7.78
C ASP A 22 -6.14 4.76 7.01
N MET A 23 -5.93 4.63 5.69
CA MET A 23 -6.55 3.57 4.88
C MET A 23 -6.01 2.20 5.25
N THR A 24 -6.84 1.17 5.15
CA THR A 24 -6.43 -0.21 5.40
C THR A 24 -5.81 -0.86 4.17
N VAL A 25 -5.03 -1.93 4.39
CA VAL A 25 -4.52 -2.79 3.31
C VAL A 25 -5.68 -3.35 2.47
N ALA A 26 -6.82 -3.69 3.07
CA ALA A 26 -8.00 -4.14 2.36
C ALA A 26 -8.60 -3.06 1.44
N ASP A 27 -8.68 -1.82 1.92
CA ASP A 27 -9.24 -0.71 1.13
C ASP A 27 -8.45 -0.51 -0.16
N ILE A 28 -7.12 -0.61 -0.08
CA ILE A 28 -6.26 -0.42 -1.25
C ILE A 28 -6.26 -1.66 -2.14
N ARG A 29 -6.20 -2.88 -1.57
CA ARG A 29 -6.21 -4.13 -2.34
C ARG A 29 -7.49 -4.28 -3.16
N ASN A 30 -8.64 -3.98 -2.58
CA ASN A 30 -9.95 -4.19 -3.21
C ASN A 30 -10.33 -3.12 -4.24
N ASN A 31 -9.53 -2.06 -4.36
CA ASN A 31 -9.76 -0.96 -5.29
C ASN A 31 -8.51 -0.75 -6.16
N PRO A 32 -8.17 -1.69 -7.07
CA PRO A 32 -7.03 -1.54 -7.96
C PRO A 32 -7.22 -0.32 -8.88
N VAL A 33 -6.11 0.31 -9.28
CA VAL A 33 -6.15 1.53 -10.11
C VAL A 33 -6.77 1.25 -11.49
N ILE A 34 -6.61 0.03 -11.99
CA ILE A 34 -7.25 -0.46 -13.20
C ILE A 34 -8.09 -1.69 -12.82
N PRO A 35 -9.36 -1.80 -13.24
CA PRO A 35 -10.21 -2.93 -12.91
C PRO A 35 -9.61 -4.28 -13.33
N TYR A 36 -9.88 -5.31 -12.53
CA TYR A 36 -9.36 -6.67 -12.74
C TYR A 36 -9.75 -7.25 -14.11
N GLU A 37 -10.96 -6.92 -14.58
CA GLU A 37 -11.51 -7.42 -15.83
C GLU A 37 -10.81 -6.81 -17.06
N GLU A 38 -10.28 -5.60 -16.91
CA GLU A 38 -9.76 -4.78 -18.01
C GLU A 38 -8.25 -4.95 -18.23
N ASP A 39 -7.50 -5.41 -17.23
CA ASP A 39 -6.04 -5.46 -17.29
C ASP A 39 -5.44 -6.79 -16.83
N CYS A 40 -4.57 -7.36 -17.67
CA CYS A 40 -3.93 -8.64 -17.39
C CYS A 40 -2.85 -8.54 -16.30
N VAL A 41 -2.28 -7.36 -16.05
CA VAL A 41 -1.28 -7.15 -15.00
C VAL A 41 -1.95 -7.07 -13.64
N THR A 42 -3.08 -6.36 -13.51
CA THR A 42 -3.91 -6.38 -12.30
C THR A 42 -4.31 -7.81 -11.94
N ARG A 43 -4.70 -8.64 -12.92
CA ARG A 43 -5.03 -10.05 -12.65
C ARG A 43 -3.85 -10.82 -12.08
N LEU A 44 -2.70 -10.73 -12.74
CA LEU A 44 -1.49 -11.40 -12.28
C LEU A 44 -1.12 -10.98 -10.84
N ILE A 45 -1.17 -9.68 -10.55
CA ILE A 45 -0.86 -9.15 -9.21
C ILE A 45 -1.85 -9.67 -8.17
N GLN A 46 -3.15 -9.67 -8.47
CA GLN A 46 -4.19 -10.08 -7.52
C GLN A 46 -4.23 -11.59 -7.31
N ASP A 47 -3.99 -12.37 -8.36
CA ASP A 47 -4.00 -13.84 -8.33
C ASP A 47 -2.75 -14.42 -7.62
N ASP A 48 -1.60 -13.73 -7.68
CA ASP A 48 -0.36 -14.13 -7.01
C ASP A 48 -0.37 -13.85 -5.49
N VAL A 49 -1.39 -13.18 -4.96
CA VAL A 49 -1.50 -12.87 -3.53
C VAL A 49 -1.76 -14.13 -2.73
N ASN A 50 -0.93 -14.36 -1.71
CA ASN A 50 -1.19 -15.37 -0.71
C ASN A 50 -2.29 -14.90 0.25
N GLU A 51 -3.46 -15.51 0.14
CA GLU A 51 -4.62 -15.19 1.00
C GLU A 51 -4.32 -15.33 2.49
N THR A 52 -3.55 -16.33 2.92
CA THR A 52 -3.21 -16.50 4.35
C THR A 52 -2.41 -15.32 4.88
N ALA A 53 -1.41 -14.85 4.12
CA ALA A 53 -0.64 -13.66 4.46
C ALA A 53 -1.51 -12.40 4.44
N TYR A 54 -2.38 -12.26 3.44
CA TYR A 54 -3.32 -11.14 3.35
C TYR A 54 -4.30 -11.08 4.54
N GLN A 55 -4.92 -12.19 4.93
CA GLN A 55 -5.89 -12.20 6.03
C GLN A 55 -5.29 -11.68 7.35
N ARG A 56 -3.97 -11.88 7.56
CA ARG A 56 -3.23 -11.38 8.72
C ARG A 56 -3.08 -9.86 8.73
N ILE A 57 -2.97 -9.23 7.56
CA ILE A 57 -2.62 -7.80 7.42
C ILE A 57 -3.76 -6.94 6.85
N LYS A 58 -4.86 -7.54 6.37
CA LYS A 58 -5.95 -6.84 5.67
C LYS A 58 -6.55 -5.65 6.45
N HIS A 59 -6.51 -5.74 7.78
CA HIS A 59 -7.09 -4.77 8.71
C HIS A 59 -6.07 -3.78 9.23
N TRP A 60 -4.79 -3.92 8.86
CA TRP A 60 -3.75 -2.97 9.21
C TRP A 60 -3.92 -1.72 8.38
N THR A 61 -3.68 -0.57 9.00
CA THR A 61 -3.54 0.68 8.26
C THR A 61 -2.21 0.71 7.51
N ILE A 62 -2.08 1.60 6.53
CA ILE A 62 -0.80 1.82 5.85
C ILE A 62 0.26 2.35 6.83
N SER A 63 -0.14 3.11 7.86
CA SER A 63 0.77 3.50 8.94
C SER A 63 1.28 2.29 9.73
N ASP A 64 0.38 1.38 10.13
CA ASP A 64 0.75 0.17 10.88
C ASP A 64 1.69 -0.72 10.05
N LEU A 65 1.39 -0.90 8.76
CA LEU A 65 2.23 -1.68 7.85
C LEU A 65 3.63 -1.05 7.70
N ARG A 66 3.72 0.28 7.65
CA ARG A 66 5.00 1.00 7.61
C ARG A 66 5.79 0.78 8.90
N GLU A 67 5.16 0.94 10.05
CA GLU A 67 5.79 0.73 11.36
C GLU A 67 6.26 -0.71 11.53
N TYR A 68 5.46 -1.68 11.06
CA TYR A 68 5.86 -3.08 11.04
C TYR A 68 7.12 -3.33 10.22
N VAL A 69 7.25 -2.72 9.04
CA VAL A 69 8.44 -2.88 8.19
C VAL A 69 9.68 -2.19 8.77
N LEU A 70 9.50 -1.11 9.54
CA LEU A 70 10.58 -0.35 10.16
C LEU A 70 10.95 -0.84 11.57
N ASN A 71 10.22 -1.81 12.12
CA ASN A 71 10.46 -2.34 13.45
C ASN A 71 11.65 -3.31 13.45
N ASP A 72 12.67 -3.02 14.28
CA ASP A 72 13.87 -3.84 14.44
C ASP A 72 13.60 -5.24 15.00
N GLU A 73 12.45 -5.46 15.65
CA GLU A 73 12.02 -6.77 16.16
C GLU A 73 11.47 -7.68 15.04
N VAL A 74 11.11 -7.12 13.89
CA VAL A 74 10.53 -7.86 12.78
C VAL A 74 11.63 -8.52 11.96
N THR A 75 11.54 -9.85 11.83
CA THR A 75 12.55 -10.63 11.13
C THR A 75 12.40 -10.53 9.61
N SER A 76 13.47 -10.86 8.89
CA SER A 76 13.41 -10.97 7.42
C SER A 76 12.40 -12.01 6.95
N ASP A 77 12.21 -13.09 7.72
CA ASP A 77 11.27 -14.17 7.39
C ASP A 77 9.81 -13.70 7.56
N ASP A 78 9.55 -12.89 8.59
CA ASP A 78 8.25 -12.24 8.79
C ASP A 78 7.90 -11.31 7.62
N ILE A 79 8.84 -10.45 7.21
CA ILE A 79 8.68 -9.58 6.05
C ILE A 79 8.49 -10.41 4.77
N ALA A 80 9.26 -11.49 4.62
CA ALA A 80 9.17 -12.37 3.46
C ALA A 80 7.83 -13.11 3.36
N PHE A 81 7.14 -13.31 4.49
CA PHE A 81 5.78 -13.83 4.53
C PHE A 81 4.74 -12.74 4.25
N VAL A 82 4.81 -11.61 4.95
CA VAL A 82 3.87 -10.48 4.81
C VAL A 82 3.84 -9.94 3.39
N ARG A 83 5.00 -9.83 2.71
CA ARG A 83 5.07 -9.36 1.32
C ARG A 83 4.22 -10.17 0.34
N LYS A 84 3.94 -11.45 0.64
CA LYS A 84 3.11 -12.31 -0.22
C LYS A 84 1.62 -11.92 -0.15
N GLY A 85 1.22 -11.17 0.88
CA GLY A 85 -0.14 -10.66 1.06
C GLY A 85 -0.37 -9.26 0.47
N LEU A 86 0.64 -8.66 -0.17
CA LEU A 86 0.61 -7.28 -0.65
C LEU A 86 0.43 -7.22 -2.17
N THR A 87 -0.32 -6.23 -2.63
CA THR A 87 -0.36 -5.84 -4.05
C THR A 87 0.57 -4.66 -4.32
N SER A 88 0.83 -4.38 -5.60
CA SER A 88 1.69 -3.26 -6.01
C SER A 88 1.18 -1.91 -5.49
N GLU A 89 -0.13 -1.71 -5.42
CA GLU A 89 -0.75 -0.49 -4.89
C GLU A 89 -0.48 -0.31 -3.40
N VAL A 90 -0.56 -1.39 -2.59
CA VAL A 90 -0.30 -1.32 -1.15
C VAL A 90 1.17 -0.98 -0.89
N VAL A 91 2.09 -1.57 -1.67
CA VAL A 91 3.52 -1.23 -1.61
C VAL A 91 3.76 0.24 -1.96
N ALA A 92 3.10 0.73 -3.01
CA ALA A 92 3.18 2.13 -3.42
C ALA A 92 2.61 3.08 -2.35
N ALA A 93 1.55 2.68 -1.65
CA ALA A 93 0.95 3.44 -0.56
C ALA A 93 1.91 3.63 0.61
N VAL A 94 2.57 2.55 1.05
CA VAL A 94 3.60 2.59 2.11
C VAL A 94 4.78 3.48 1.72
N ALA A 95 5.29 3.34 0.49
CA ALA A 95 6.41 4.17 0.02
C ALA A 95 6.04 5.67 -0.05
N ARG A 96 4.78 5.99 -0.36
CA ARG A 96 4.29 7.36 -0.50
C ARG A 96 3.94 8.04 0.83
N SER A 97 3.50 7.26 1.82
CA SER A 97 3.22 7.75 3.18
C SER A 97 4.48 8.08 3.97
N ALA A 98 5.66 7.63 3.50
CA ALA A 98 6.93 7.95 4.13
C ALA A 98 7.16 9.48 4.22
N PRO A 99 7.72 9.96 5.35
CA PRO A 99 8.13 11.35 5.47
C PRO A 99 9.24 11.60 4.45
N THR A 100 8.94 12.44 3.46
CA THR A 100 9.94 12.96 2.54
C THR A 100 10.61 14.12 3.26
N PRO A 101 11.96 14.22 3.31
CA PRO A 101 12.59 15.44 3.80
C PRO A 101 12.05 16.60 2.96
N ILE A 102 11.46 17.58 3.66
CA ILE A 102 11.03 18.85 3.10
C ILE A 102 12.23 19.69 2.69
#